data_AF-A0AAD2U685-F1
#
_entry.id   AF-A0AAD2U685-F1
#
_cell.length_a   1.000
_cell.length_b   1.000
_cell.length_c   1.000
_cell.angle_alpha   90.00
_cell.angle_beta   90.00
_cell.angle_gamma   90.00
#
_symmetry.space_group_name_H-M   'P 1'
#
loop_
_entity.id
_entity.type
_entity.pdbx_description
1 polymer ?
#
loop_
_entity_poly.entity_id
_entity_poly.type
_entity_poly.pdbx_seq_one_letter_code
_entity_poly.pdbx_strand_id
1 'polypeptide(L)'
;MSLKEKLGELEDALLTLAHCAPDDYNEWRLEYFPTQEAIHEEEIKDLRALWSEIRPKIKKDLVKADYVEIKIQEMIDAFDNGEKIEGRKIARELADLYDITKLK
;
A
#
# COMPACT_ATOMS: atom_id res chain seq x y z
N MET A 1 -9.23 -2.12 16.30
CA MET A 1 -9.51 -1.16 15.22
C MET A 1 -10.67 -1.61 14.35
N SER A 2 -11.57 -0.68 14.09
CA SER A 2 -12.67 -0.75 13.15
C SER A 2 -12.16 -0.90 11.71
N LEU A 3 -13.04 -1.32 10.79
CA LEU A 3 -12.73 -1.36 9.36
C LEU A 3 -12.38 0.04 8.83
N LYS A 4 -13.05 1.09 9.34
CA LYS A 4 -12.79 2.48 8.98
C LYS A 4 -11.36 2.93 9.31
N GLU A 5 -10.85 2.58 10.49
CA GLU A 5 -9.48 2.94 10.90
C GLU A 5 -8.47 2.24 10.02
N LYS A 6 -8.63 0.94 9.77
CA LYS A 6 -7.70 0.18 8.92
C LYS A 6 -7.68 0.64 7.47
N LEU A 7 -8.83 1.06 6.94
CA LEU A 7 -8.89 1.65 5.60
C LEU A 7 -8.13 3.00 5.54
N GLY A 8 -8.09 3.76 6.64
CA GLY A 8 -7.26 4.95 6.75
C GLY A 8 -5.77 4.61 6.82
N GLU A 9 -5.39 3.59 7.61
CA GLU A 9 -4.01 3.10 7.64
C GLU A 9 -3.55 2.60 6.25
N LEU A 10 -4.46 1.99 5.48
CA LEU A 10 -4.17 1.53 4.13
C LEU A 10 -3.88 2.72 3.21
N GLU A 11 -4.70 3.77 3.30
CA GLU A 11 -4.52 5.02 2.56
C GLU A 11 -3.16 5.67 2.90
N ASP A 12 -2.82 5.78 4.19
CA ASP A 12 -1.55 6.35 4.66
C ASP A 12 -0.33 5.54 4.17
N ALA A 13 -0.41 4.21 4.20
CA ALA A 13 0.63 3.33 3.67
C ALA A 13 0.81 3.51 2.16
N LEU A 14 -0.29 3.57 1.41
CA LEU A 14 -0.26 3.79 -0.04
C LEU A 14 0.31 5.17 -0.40
N LEU A 15 -0.02 6.22 0.35
CA LEU A 15 0.58 7.55 0.19
C LEU A 15 2.09 7.51 0.45
N THR A 16 2.51 6.84 1.51
CA THR A 16 3.94 6.67 1.81
C THR A 16 4.68 6.00 0.65
N LEU A 17 4.13 4.92 0.09
CA LEU A 17 4.69 4.25 -1.08
C LEU A 17 4.69 5.15 -2.32
N ALA A 18 3.62 5.89 -2.57
CA ALA A 18 3.51 6.81 -3.71
C ALA A 18 4.56 7.92 -3.69
N HIS A 19 4.98 8.36 -2.49
CA HIS A 19 5.95 9.43 -2.33
C HIS A 19 7.40 8.93 -2.24
N CYS A 20 7.62 7.82 -1.51
CA CYS A 20 8.95 7.42 -1.08
C CYS A 20 9.47 6.15 -1.77
N ALA A 21 8.61 5.19 -2.14
CA ALA A 21 9.08 3.89 -2.60
C ALA A 21 9.83 3.95 -3.95
N PRO A 22 10.74 3.01 -4.25
CA PRO A 22 11.30 2.03 -3.32
C PRO A 22 12.53 2.55 -2.56
N ASP A 23 13.04 3.76 -2.85
CA ASP A 23 14.41 4.15 -2.47
C ASP A 23 14.57 5.59 -1.96
N ASP A 24 13.47 6.28 -1.67
CA ASP A 24 13.42 7.70 -1.30
C ASP A 24 12.72 7.90 0.06
N TYR A 25 12.91 6.94 0.98
CA TYR A 25 12.41 7.05 2.35
C TYR A 25 13.29 7.96 3.19
N ASN A 26 12.68 8.61 4.19
CA ASN A 26 13.37 9.52 5.10
C ASN A 26 14.62 8.88 5.71
N GLU A 27 15.76 9.58 5.65
CA GLU A 27 17.08 9.07 6.06
C GLU A 27 17.14 8.64 7.53
N TRP A 28 16.35 9.24 8.42
CA TRP A 28 16.32 8.84 9.84
C TRP A 28 15.90 7.37 10.01
N ARG A 29 15.18 6.78 9.05
CA ARG A 29 14.81 5.36 9.10
C ARG A 29 16.03 4.44 8.96
N LEU A 30 17.15 4.93 8.43
CA LEU A 30 18.41 4.19 8.34
C LEU A 30 19.05 3.95 9.73
N GLU A 31 18.56 4.59 10.78
CA GLU A 31 18.91 4.24 12.16
C GLU A 31 18.33 2.88 12.60
N TYR A 32 17.26 2.43 11.94
CA TYR A 32 16.51 1.21 12.26
C TYR A 32 16.62 0.14 11.16
N PHE A 33 16.89 0.56 9.92
CA PHE A 33 16.98 -0.33 8.76
C PHE A 33 18.33 -0.17 8.07
N PRO A 34 18.94 -1.27 7.59
CA PRO A 34 20.29 -1.22 7.01
C PRO A 34 20.34 -0.51 5.65
N THR A 35 19.24 -0.52 4.89
CA THR A 35 19.16 0.03 3.53
C THR A 35 17.76 0.58 3.23
N GLN A 36 17.66 1.41 2.20
CA GLN A 36 16.36 1.84 1.65
C GLN A 36 15.53 0.66 1.14
N GLU A 37 16.17 -0.34 0.56
CA GLU A 37 15.54 -1.60 0.14
C GLU A 37 14.91 -2.33 1.33
N ALA A 38 15.60 -2.44 2.47
CA ALA A 38 15.04 -3.06 3.67
C ALA A 38 13.86 -2.27 4.25
N ILE A 39 13.86 -0.94 4.11
CA ILE A 39 12.69 -0.11 4.44
C ILE A 39 11.54 -0.46 3.51
N HIS A 40 11.80 -0.52 2.20
CA HIS A 40 10.79 -0.84 1.19
C HIS A 40 10.15 -2.20 1.44
N GLU A 41 10.97 -3.23 1.66
CA GLU A 41 10.49 -4.59 1.95
C GLU A 41 9.55 -4.63 3.14
N GLU A 42 9.89 -3.90 4.22
CA GLU A 42 9.05 -3.85 5.41
C GLU A 42 7.72 -3.11 5.14
N GLU A 43 7.74 -2.00 4.39
CA GLU A 43 6.51 -1.29 3.99
C GLU A 43 5.59 -2.17 3.13
N ILE A 44 6.15 -2.94 2.19
CA ILE A 44 5.37 -3.85 1.33
C ILE A 44 4.79 -5.01 2.14
N LYS A 45 5.55 -5.55 3.09
CA LYS A 45 5.09 -6.59 4.01
C LYS A 45 3.97 -6.07 4.92
N ASP A 46 4.11 -4.87 5.48
CA ASP A 46 3.09 -4.24 6.32
C ASP A 46 1.81 -3.95 5.52
N LEU A 47 1.94 -3.45 4.28
CA LEU A 47 0.81 -3.27 3.38
C LEU A 47 0.06 -4.58 3.11
N ARG A 48 0.79 -5.68 2.82
CA ARG A 48 0.19 -7.01 2.61
C ARG A 48 -0.54 -7.52 3.84
N ALA A 49 0.06 -7.38 5.02
CA ALA A 49 -0.55 -7.77 6.29
C ALA A 49 -1.84 -6.97 6.52
N LEU A 50 -1.77 -5.65 6.35
CA LEU A 50 -2.91 -4.76 6.51
C LEU A 50 -4.06 -5.11 5.57
N TRP A 51 -3.76 -5.34 4.28
CA TRP A 51 -4.78 -5.77 3.32
C TRP A 51 -5.41 -7.11 3.68
N SER A 52 -4.61 -8.10 4.09
CA SER A 52 -5.10 -9.41 4.55
C SER A 52 -6.04 -9.29 5.75
N GLU A 53 -5.89 -8.26 6.59
CA GLU A 53 -6.78 -7.99 7.71
C GLU A 53 -8.05 -7.20 7.33
N ILE A 54 -7.98 -6.39 6.27
CA ILE A 54 -9.11 -5.60 5.72
C ILE A 54 -10.02 -6.47 4.86
N ARG A 55 -9.44 -7.19 3.89
CA ARG A 55 -10.15 -7.97 2.86
C ARG A 55 -11.31 -8.83 3.40
N PRO A 56 -11.14 -9.67 4.44
CA PRO A 56 -12.22 -10.53 4.92
C PRO A 56 -13.36 -9.76 5.61
N LYS A 57 -13.13 -8.53 6.05
CA LYS A 57 -14.13 -7.67 6.72
C LYS A 57 -15.02 -6.94 5.71
N ILE A 58 -14.61 -6.82 4.46
CA ILE A 58 -15.43 -6.25 3.39
C ILE A 58 -16.51 -7.26 3.00
N LYS A 59 -17.79 -6.91 3.22
CA LYS A 59 -18.94 -7.76 2.89
C LYS A 59 -19.88 -7.18 1.81
N LYS A 60 -19.75 -5.88 1.52
CA LYS A 60 -20.68 -5.17 0.62
C LYS A 60 -20.23 -5.24 -0.84
N ASP A 61 -18.99 -4.82 -1.10
CA ASP A 61 -18.48 -4.64 -2.46
C ASP A 61 -17.24 -5.52 -2.68
N LEU A 62 -17.49 -6.79 -2.96
CA LEU A 62 -16.44 -7.79 -3.14
C LEU A 62 -15.68 -7.58 -4.46
N VAL A 63 -16.37 -7.14 -5.52
CA VAL A 63 -15.76 -6.87 -6.84
C VAL A 63 -14.68 -5.80 -6.70
N LYS A 64 -14.98 -4.74 -5.95
CA LYS A 64 -14.01 -3.69 -5.70
C LYS A 64 -12.89 -4.10 -4.76
N ALA A 65 -13.18 -4.95 -3.78
CA ALA A 65 -12.12 -5.54 -2.96
C ALA A 65 -11.15 -6.37 -3.83
N ASP A 66 -11.66 -7.17 -4.77
CA ASP A 66 -10.82 -7.92 -5.71
C ASP A 66 -10.01 -6.97 -6.61
N TYR A 67 -10.60 -5.87 -7.07
CA TYR A 67 -9.89 -4.85 -7.83
C TYR A 67 -8.73 -4.22 -7.04
N VAL A 68 -8.95 -3.87 -5.77
CA VAL A 68 -7.88 -3.31 -4.91
C VAL A 68 -6.78 -4.33 -4.69
N GLU A 69 -7.12 -5.61 -4.46
CA GLU A 69 -6.14 -6.69 -4.30
C GLU A 69 -5.27 -6.86 -5.55
N ILE A 70 -5.88 -6.86 -6.74
CA ILE A 70 -5.15 -6.93 -8.01
C ILE A 70 -4.21 -5.74 -8.16
N LYS A 71 -4.69 -4.53 -7.88
CA LYS A 71 -3.88 -3.30 -8.01
C LYS A 71 -2.73 -3.25 -7.01
N ILE A 72 -2.92 -3.73 -5.78
CA ILE A 72 -1.83 -3.88 -4.81
C ILE A 72 -0.77 -4.84 -5.38
N GLN A 73 -1.17 -5.95 -5.99
CA GLN A 73 -0.22 -6.88 -6.59
C GLN A 73 0.51 -6.25 -7.79
N GLU A 74 -0.21 -5.59 -8.71
CA GLU A 74 0.40 -4.88 -9.86
C GLU A 74 1.42 -3.82 -9.41
N MET A 75 1.11 -3.10 -8.33
CA MET A 75 2.02 -2.11 -7.74
C MET A 75 3.31 -2.76 -7.22
N ILE A 76 3.19 -3.90 -6.53
CA ILE A 76 4.34 -4.64 -5.99
C ILE A 76 5.17 -5.20 -7.14
N ASP A 77 4.54 -5.81 -8.14
CA ASP A 77 5.23 -6.35 -9.32
C ASP A 77 6.00 -5.25 -10.07
N ALA A 78 5.44 -4.05 -10.17
CA ALA A 78 6.13 -2.90 -10.75
C ALA A 78 7.39 -2.53 -9.93
N PHE A 79 7.32 -2.51 -8.60
CA PHE A 79 8.49 -2.26 -7.77
C PHE A 79 9.53 -3.38 -7.89
N ASP A 80 9.11 -4.64 -7.87
CA ASP A 80 9.98 -5.82 -8.01
C ASP A 80 10.71 -5.84 -9.37
N ASN A 81 10.09 -5.30 -10.43
CA ASN A 81 10.69 -5.13 -11.75
C ASN A 81 11.55 -3.85 -11.89
N GLY A 82 11.67 -3.04 -10.84
CA GLY A 82 12.39 -1.76 -10.85
C GLY A 82 11.65 -0.60 -11.51
N GLU A 83 10.35 -0.77 -11.82
CA GLU A 83 9.48 0.23 -12.46
C GLU A 83 8.92 1.23 -11.44
N LYS A 84 9.81 1.96 -10.75
CA LYS A 84 9.50 2.92 -9.68
C LYS A 84 8.35 3.89 -10.00
N ILE A 85 8.34 4.47 -11.20
CA ILE A 85 7.35 5.47 -11.59
C ILE A 85 5.96 4.84 -11.66
N GLU A 86 5.84 3.64 -12.23
CA GLU A 86 4.55 2.96 -12.36
C GLU A 86 4.05 2.47 -11.00
N GLY A 87 4.92 1.89 -10.16
CA GLY A 87 4.56 1.51 -8.80
C GLY A 87 4.03 2.71 -7.97
N ARG A 88 4.72 3.86 -8.02
CA ARG A 88 4.26 5.09 -7.34
C ARG A 88 2.93 5.60 -7.89
N LYS A 89 2.70 5.50 -9.19
CA LYS A 89 1.46 5.91 -9.84
C LYS A 89 0.29 5.03 -9.37
N ILE A 90 0.45 3.71 -9.37
CA ILE A 90 -0.59 2.78 -8.89
C ILE A 90 -0.88 3.02 -7.40
N ALA A 91 0.16 3.23 -6.58
CA ALA A 91 0.00 3.56 -5.17
C ALA A 91 -0.85 4.83 -4.96
N ARG A 92 -0.58 5.89 -5.73
CA ARG A 92 -1.37 7.12 -5.70
C ARG A 92 -2.81 6.90 -6.18
N GLU A 93 -3.00 6.17 -7.28
CA GLU A 93 -4.35 5.84 -7.77
C GLU A 93 -5.18 5.08 -6.74
N LEU A 94 -4.54 4.18 -5.97
CA LEU A 94 -5.20 3.47 -4.88
C LEU A 94 -5.51 4.38 -3.69
N ALA A 95 -4.57 5.23 -3.27
CA ALA A 95 -4.79 6.19 -2.18
C ALA A 95 -5.89 7.21 -2.53
N ASP A 96 -5.86 7.76 -3.74
CA ASP A 96 -6.84 8.72 -4.25
C ASP A 96 -8.18 8.07 -4.61
N LEU A 97 -8.29 6.74 -4.53
CA LEU A 97 -9.54 6.04 -4.74
C LEU A 97 -10.52 6.45 -3.63
N TYR A 98 -11.26 7.55 -3.87
CA TYR A 98 -12.31 8.13 -3.01
C TYR A 98 -13.26 7.07 -2.43
N ASP A 99 -13.33 5.97 -3.17
CA ASP A 99 -14.22 4.86 -3.04
C ASP A 99 -13.66 3.74 -2.12
N ILE A 100 -12.35 3.64 -1.83
CA ILE A 100 -11.81 2.80 -0.73
C ILE A 100 -12.44 3.21 0.60
N THR A 101 -12.65 4.50 0.81
CA THR A 101 -13.31 5.00 2.02
C THR A 101 -14.81 4.61 2.10
N LYS A 102 -15.43 4.19 0.99
CA LYS A 102 -16.80 3.65 0.94
C LYS A 102 -16.87 2.13 1.16
N LEU A 103 -15.74 1.45 1.31
CA LEU A 103 -15.68 0.05 1.74
C LEU A 103 -16.01 -0.13 3.24
N LYS A 104 -16.31 0.97 3.95
CA LYS A 104 -16.81 1.03 5.34
C LYS A 104 -18.21 0.39 5.50
#